data_AF-A0A3M1IUA7-F1
#
_entry.id   AF-A0A3M1IUA7-F1
#
_cell.length_a   1.000
_cell.length_b   1.000
_cell.length_c   1.000
_cell.angle_alpha   90.00
_cell.angle_beta   90.00
_cell.angle_gamma   90.00
#
_symmetry.space_group_name_H-M   'P 1'
#
loop_
_entity.id
_entity.type
_entity.pdbx_description
1 polymer ?
#
loop_
_entity_poly.entity_id
_entity_poly.type
_entity_poly.pdbx_seq_one_letter_code
_entity_poly.pdbx_strand_id
1 'polypeptide(L)'
;MTGIQVTAATPAQRAKAIEALVVGFAANPTCRWIWPDLGQYMTAMPQLIEALAGRAFDNGTAYVDQDVRGAALWLAPDTEPDQEAIAALIERTIDPVRLEDVGLLFAKLEQYHPQNEPCWYLPFIAVEPFSQNKGIGDALMRHA
;
A
#
# COMPACT_ATOMS: atom_id res chain seq x y z
N MET A 1 -8.74 29.06 3.21
CA MET A 1 -7.88 27.86 3.24
C MET A 1 -7.82 27.33 1.83
N THR A 2 -6.66 27.39 1.18
CA THR A 2 -6.44 26.73 -0.11
C THR A 2 -6.62 25.23 0.08
N GLY A 3 -7.49 24.60 -0.71
CA GLY A 3 -7.80 23.17 -0.58
C GLY A 3 -6.57 22.30 -0.87
N ILE A 4 -6.47 21.15 -0.20
CA ILE A 4 -5.44 20.13 -0.45
C ILE A 4 -5.53 19.72 -1.92
N GLN A 5 -4.41 19.80 -2.63
CA GLN A 5 -4.34 19.41 -4.03
C GLN A 5 -3.87 17.96 -4.11
N VAL A 6 -4.59 17.16 -4.88
CA VAL A 6 -4.26 15.77 -5.14
C VAL A 6 -3.97 15.60 -6.63
N THR A 7 -2.87 14.94 -6.95
CA THR A 7 -2.45 14.67 -8.33
C THR A 7 -1.93 13.24 -8.45
N ALA A 8 -1.93 12.70 -9.67
CA ALA A 8 -1.20 11.47 -9.94
C ALA A 8 0.30 11.66 -9.62
N ALA A 9 0.91 10.67 -9.00
CA ALA A 9 2.33 10.67 -8.66
C ALA A 9 3.18 10.62 -9.93
N THR A 10 4.15 11.52 -10.02
CA THR A 10 5.17 11.44 -11.09
C THR A 10 6.16 10.31 -10.79
N PRO A 11 6.90 9.81 -11.81
CA PRO A 11 7.93 8.79 -11.58
C PRO A 11 8.96 9.18 -10.52
N ALA A 12 9.31 10.47 -10.43
CA ALA A 12 10.24 10.99 -9.43
C ALA A 12 9.68 10.98 -8.00
N GLN A 13 8.35 10.92 -7.83
CA GLN A 13 7.68 10.90 -6.52
C GLN A 13 7.40 9.49 -6.00
N ARG A 14 7.57 8.43 -6.82
CA ARG A 14 7.25 7.04 -6.46
C ARG A 14 7.89 6.61 -5.13
N ALA A 15 9.21 6.79 -5.00
CA ALA A 15 9.94 6.41 -3.79
C ALA A 15 9.39 7.13 -2.54
N LYS A 16 9.18 8.46 -2.63
CA LYS A 16 8.64 9.26 -1.53
C LYS A 16 7.20 8.89 -1.18
N ALA A 17 6.36 8.55 -2.17
CA ALA A 17 5.00 8.09 -1.95
C ALA A 17 4.99 6.74 -1.20
N ILE A 18 5.87 5.81 -1.58
CA ILE A 18 6.05 4.53 -0.88
C ILE A 18 6.55 4.77 0.55
N GLU A 19 7.51 5.67 0.76
CA GLU A 19 7.97 6.04 2.11
C GLU A 19 6.82 6.55 2.98
N ALA A 20 5.98 7.46 2.45
CA ALA A 20 4.79 7.97 3.15
C ALA A 20 3.82 6.84 3.54
N LEU A 21 3.60 5.87 2.65
CA LEU A 21 2.80 4.68 2.94
C LEU A 21 3.45 3.83 4.04
N VAL A 22 4.74 3.53 3.93
CA VAL A 22 5.48 2.72 4.92
C VAL A 22 5.41 3.35 6.30
N VAL A 23 5.65 4.66 6.44
CA VAL A 23 5.57 5.31 7.76
C VAL A 23 4.12 5.45 8.24
N GLY A 24 3.16 5.63 7.34
CA GLY A 24 1.74 5.66 7.66
C GLY A 24 1.20 4.31 8.19
N PHE A 25 1.75 3.19 7.69
CA PHE A 25 1.45 1.84 8.15
C PHE A 25 2.36 1.34 9.29
N ALA A 26 3.34 2.14 9.75
CA ALA A 26 4.34 1.67 10.72
C ALA A 26 3.75 1.27 12.09
N ALA A 27 2.54 1.72 12.42
CA ALA A 27 1.82 1.31 13.62
C ALA A 27 0.64 0.36 13.33
N ASN A 28 0.48 -0.11 12.09
CA ASN A 28 -0.61 -1.02 11.70
C ASN A 28 -0.42 -2.39 12.40
N PRO A 29 -1.40 -2.88 13.18
CA PRO A 29 -1.25 -4.12 13.94
C PRO A 29 -0.94 -5.33 13.07
N THR A 30 -1.57 -5.46 11.91
CA THR A 30 -1.34 -6.59 10.99
C THR A 30 0.07 -6.53 10.41
N CYS A 31 0.50 -5.37 9.90
CA CYS A 31 1.86 -5.21 9.38
C CYS A 31 2.93 -5.49 10.45
N ARG A 32 2.69 -5.07 11.70
CA ARG A 32 3.59 -5.31 12.84
C ARG A 32 3.55 -6.73 13.37
N TRP A 33 2.45 -7.44 13.19
CA TRP A 33 2.38 -8.86 13.49
C TRP A 33 3.14 -9.70 12.45
N ILE A 34 3.06 -9.33 11.16
CA ILE A 34 3.85 -9.95 10.08
C ILE A 34 5.34 -9.70 10.27
N TRP A 35 5.74 -8.44 10.52
CA TRP A 35 7.13 -8.03 10.75
C TRP A 35 7.29 -7.30 12.09
N PRO A 36 7.50 -8.03 13.20
CA PRO A 36 7.62 -7.45 14.54
C PRO A 36 8.90 -6.63 14.74
N ASP A 37 9.96 -6.95 14.00
CA ASP A 37 11.20 -6.15 14.00
C ASP A 37 11.05 -4.91 13.12
N LEU A 38 11.60 -3.77 13.58
CA LEU A 38 11.50 -2.52 12.84
C LEU A 38 12.37 -2.53 11.58
N GLY A 39 13.61 -3.04 11.66
CA GLY A 39 14.52 -3.07 10.52
C GLY A 39 13.99 -3.96 9.39
N GLN A 40 13.44 -5.11 9.75
CA GLN A 40 12.79 -6.03 8.83
C GLN A 40 11.56 -5.39 8.16
N TYR A 41 10.67 -4.75 8.94
CA TYR A 41 9.53 -4.03 8.40
C TYR A 41 9.93 -2.92 7.41
N MET A 42 10.92 -2.10 7.78
CA MET A 42 11.40 -1.01 6.93
C MET A 42 12.03 -1.52 5.63
N THR A 43 12.50 -2.77 5.62
CA THR A 43 13.03 -3.43 4.42
C THR A 43 11.92 -4.10 3.60
N ALA A 44 10.98 -4.77 4.25
CA ALA A 44 9.98 -5.62 3.60
C ALA A 44 8.74 -4.85 3.12
N MET A 45 8.23 -3.90 3.90
CA MET A 45 7.01 -3.16 3.56
C MET A 45 7.11 -2.37 2.24
N PRO A 46 8.21 -1.66 1.92
CA PRO A 46 8.35 -1.03 0.61
C PRO A 46 8.26 -2.04 -0.55
N GLN A 47 8.86 -3.23 -0.38
CA GLN A 47 8.82 -4.29 -1.39
C GLN A 47 7.41 -4.88 -1.54
N LEU A 48 6.67 -5.04 -0.44
CA LEU A 48 5.28 -5.49 -0.49
C LEU A 48 4.41 -4.46 -1.22
N ILE A 49 4.55 -3.17 -0.93
CA ILE A 49 3.79 -2.11 -1.60
C ILE A 49 4.09 -2.11 -3.10
N GLU A 50 5.36 -2.20 -3.47
CA GLU A 50 5.79 -2.23 -4.86
C GLU A 50 5.23 -3.46 -5.60
N ALA A 51 5.32 -4.65 -5.00
CA ALA A 51 4.83 -5.88 -5.61
C ALA A 51 3.29 -5.94 -5.69
N LEU A 52 2.60 -5.51 -4.63
CA LEU A 52 1.14 -5.59 -4.54
C LEU A 52 0.44 -4.46 -5.31
N ALA A 53 1.03 -3.26 -5.38
CA ALA A 53 0.35 -2.07 -5.88
C ALA A 53 1.20 -1.15 -6.78
N GLY A 54 2.43 -1.56 -7.15
CA GLY A 54 3.35 -0.75 -7.96
C GLY A 54 2.77 -0.34 -9.32
N ARG A 55 1.89 -1.17 -9.89
CA ARG A 55 1.18 -0.89 -11.16
C ARG A 55 0.34 0.38 -11.10
N ALA A 56 -0.08 0.83 -9.91
CA ALA A 56 -0.78 2.10 -9.76
C ALA A 56 0.08 3.30 -10.23
N PHE A 57 1.39 3.26 -10.00
CA PHE A 57 2.30 4.30 -10.48
C PHE A 57 2.42 4.28 -12.00
N ASP A 58 2.52 3.09 -12.60
CA ASP A 58 2.68 2.92 -14.03
C ASP A 58 1.41 3.30 -14.80
N ASN A 59 0.25 3.06 -14.20
CA ASN A 59 -1.07 3.35 -14.77
C ASN A 59 -1.58 4.77 -14.45
N GLY A 60 -0.83 5.57 -13.69
CA GLY A 60 -1.24 6.93 -13.31
C GLY A 60 -2.40 6.99 -12.30
N THR A 61 -2.62 5.91 -11.55
CA THR A 61 -3.69 5.74 -10.53
C THR A 61 -3.13 5.71 -9.10
N ALA A 62 -1.85 6.02 -8.94
CA ALA A 62 -1.24 6.38 -7.66
C ALA A 62 -1.40 7.89 -7.44
N TYR A 63 -2.18 8.29 -6.44
CA TYR A 63 -2.45 9.70 -6.13
C TYR A 63 -1.72 10.14 -4.87
N VAL A 64 -1.22 11.38 -4.86
CA VAL A 64 -0.49 11.98 -3.73
C VAL A 64 -0.98 13.40 -3.47
N ASP A 65 -0.83 13.89 -2.24
CA ASP A 65 -1.00 15.32 -1.96
C ASP A 65 0.19 16.14 -2.49
N GLN A 66 0.04 17.47 -2.57
CA GLN A 66 1.03 18.35 -3.18
C GLN A 66 2.45 18.26 -2.58
N ASP A 67 2.56 17.83 -1.32
CA ASP A 67 3.83 17.69 -0.61
C ASP A 67 4.30 16.22 -0.51
N VAL A 68 3.54 15.26 -1.07
CA VAL A 68 3.81 13.81 -1.06
C VAL A 68 3.98 13.27 0.37
N ARG A 69 3.06 13.67 1.25
CA ARG A 69 2.94 13.27 2.65
C ARG A 69 1.91 12.16 2.83
N GLY A 70 1.00 12.00 1.87
CA GLY A 70 0.08 10.88 1.79
C GLY A 70 -0.04 10.37 0.36
N ALA A 71 -0.42 9.10 0.24
CA ALA A 71 -0.65 8.45 -1.04
C ALA A 71 -1.85 7.50 -0.98
N ALA A 72 -2.49 7.29 -2.12
CA ALA A 72 -3.51 6.28 -2.35
C ALA A 72 -3.19 5.54 -3.66
N LEU A 73 -3.06 4.22 -3.61
CA LEU A 73 -2.72 3.38 -4.76
C LEU A 73 -3.96 2.60 -5.19
N TRP A 74 -4.53 2.97 -6.34
CA TRP A 74 -5.69 2.29 -6.91
C TRP A 74 -5.27 1.36 -8.04
N LEU A 75 -5.80 0.15 -8.02
CA LEU A 75 -5.68 -0.84 -9.08
C LEU A 75 -7.00 -0.89 -9.85
N ALA A 76 -6.90 -0.73 -11.17
CA ALA A 76 -8.03 -0.91 -12.07
C ALA A 76 -8.44 -2.40 -12.10
N PRO A 77 -9.68 -2.71 -12.53
CA PRO A 77 -10.06 -4.09 -12.81
C PRO A 77 -9.03 -4.79 -13.69
N ASP A 78 -8.86 -6.09 -13.47
CA ASP A 78 -7.91 -6.96 -14.17
C ASP A 78 -6.42 -6.56 -14.00
N THR A 79 -6.10 -5.69 -13.04
CA THR A 79 -4.71 -5.37 -12.67
C THR A 79 -4.24 -6.32 -11.58
N GLU A 80 -3.46 -7.33 -11.99
CA GLU A 80 -2.88 -8.31 -11.07
C GLU A 80 -1.63 -7.77 -10.37
N PRO A 81 -1.42 -8.11 -9.08
CA PRO A 81 -0.17 -7.87 -8.38
C PRO A 81 0.94 -8.79 -8.88
N ASP A 82 2.19 -8.46 -8.56
CA ASP A 82 3.34 -9.34 -8.77
C ASP A 82 3.33 -10.46 -7.71
N GLN A 83 2.57 -11.52 -7.99
CA GLN A 83 2.39 -12.65 -7.08
C GLN A 83 3.71 -13.38 -6.78
N GLU A 84 4.63 -13.44 -7.75
CA GLU A 84 5.94 -14.08 -7.58
C GLU A 84 6.82 -13.27 -6.61
N ALA A 85 6.87 -11.95 -6.78
CA ALA A 85 7.61 -11.08 -5.87
C ALA A 85 7.02 -11.10 -4.45
N ILE A 86 5.68 -11.17 -4.31
CA ILE A 86 5.01 -11.31 -3.00
C ILE A 86 5.41 -12.63 -2.33
N ALA A 87 5.31 -13.75 -3.05
CA ALA A 87 5.67 -15.07 -2.52
C ALA A 87 7.14 -15.12 -2.08
N ALA A 88 8.05 -14.63 -2.93
CA ALA A 88 9.49 -14.59 -2.61
C ALA A 88 9.81 -13.67 -1.43
N LEU A 89 9.07 -12.56 -1.25
CA LEU A 89 9.20 -11.69 -0.10
C LEU A 89 8.73 -12.38 1.19
N ILE A 90 7.56 -13.03 1.13
CA ILE A 90 6.99 -13.77 2.26
C ILE A 90 7.95 -14.86 2.73
N GLU A 91 8.43 -15.70 1.81
CA GLU A 91 9.36 -16.80 2.13
C GLU A 91 10.67 -16.30 2.77
N ARG A 92 11.20 -15.18 2.27
CA ARG A 92 12.49 -14.64 2.76
C ARG A 92 12.38 -13.88 4.07
N THR A 93 11.23 -13.25 4.36
CA THR A 93 11.12 -12.25 5.43
C THR A 93 10.18 -12.61 6.55
N ILE A 94 9.31 -13.61 6.39
CA ILE A 94 8.37 -13.99 7.44
C ILE A 94 8.98 -15.11 8.28
N ASP A 95 8.85 -14.98 9.59
CA ASP A 95 9.24 -16.04 10.54
C ASP A 95 8.50 -17.35 10.18
N PRO A 96 9.20 -18.49 10.04
CA PRO A 96 8.57 -19.77 9.70
C PRO A 96 7.36 -20.12 10.59
N VAL A 97 7.37 -19.71 11.87
CA VAL A 97 6.26 -19.95 12.80
C VAL A 97 4.97 -19.20 12.39
N ARG A 98 5.08 -18.10 11.64
CA ARG A 98 3.94 -17.27 11.19
C ARG A 98 3.58 -17.51 9.73
N LEU A 99 4.41 -18.24 8.97
CA LEU A 99 4.27 -18.35 7.52
C LEU A 99 2.90 -18.93 7.11
N GLU A 100 2.44 -19.96 7.81
CA GLU A 100 1.13 -20.57 7.58
C GLU A 100 0.00 -19.58 7.86
N ASP A 101 0.01 -18.91 9.01
CA ASP A 101 -1.03 -17.94 9.39
C ASP A 101 -1.10 -16.75 8.42
N VAL A 102 0.05 -16.27 7.94
CA VAL A 102 0.09 -15.18 6.95
C VAL A 102 -0.45 -15.65 5.60
N GLY A 103 -0.08 -16.85 5.16
CA GLY A 103 -0.65 -17.45 3.95
C GLY A 103 -2.17 -17.61 4.04
N LEU A 104 -2.66 -18.09 5.18
CA LEU A 104 -4.09 -18.21 5.47
C LEU A 104 -4.80 -16.85 5.48
N LEU A 105 -4.17 -15.81 6.04
CA LEU A 105 -4.69 -14.45 6.02
C LEU A 105 -4.91 -13.96 4.58
N PHE A 106 -3.90 -14.06 3.71
CA PHE A 106 -4.03 -13.64 2.31
C PHE A 106 -5.06 -14.48 1.55
N ALA A 107 -5.03 -15.81 1.71
CA ALA A 107 -6.03 -16.68 1.10
C ALA A 107 -7.45 -16.36 1.58
N LYS A 108 -7.62 -15.92 2.83
CA LYS A 108 -8.92 -15.52 3.37
C LYS A 108 -9.38 -14.18 2.83
N LEU A 109 -8.49 -13.20 2.67
CA LEU A 109 -8.81 -11.91 2.05
C LEU A 109 -9.26 -12.10 0.59
N GLU A 110 -8.57 -12.97 -0.15
CA GLU A 110 -8.90 -13.28 -1.55
C GLU A 110 -10.31 -13.85 -1.71
N GLN A 111 -10.77 -14.71 -0.78
CA GLN A 111 -12.13 -15.24 -0.80
C GLN A 111 -13.23 -14.17 -0.72
N TYR A 112 -12.92 -13.00 -0.16
CA TYR A 112 -13.84 -11.87 -0.08
C TYR A 112 -13.64 -10.85 -1.19
N HIS A 113 -12.62 -11.03 -2.05
CA HIS A 113 -12.45 -10.21 -3.23
C HIS A 113 -13.58 -10.50 -4.24
N PRO A 114 -14.23 -9.48 -4.83
CA PRO A 114 -15.26 -9.70 -5.85
C PRO A 114 -14.73 -10.52 -7.04
N GLN A 115 -15.28 -11.73 -7.25
CA GLN A 115 -14.77 -12.67 -8.27
C GLN A 115 -15.44 -12.52 -9.65
N ASN A 116 -16.65 -11.95 -9.70
CA ASN A 116 -17.49 -11.96 -10.90
C ASN A 116 -17.82 -10.55 -11.42
N GLU A 117 -17.30 -9.50 -10.78
CA GLU A 117 -17.60 -8.12 -11.12
C GLU A 117 -16.28 -7.34 -11.17
N PRO A 118 -15.99 -6.60 -12.28
CA PRO A 118 -14.79 -5.79 -12.36
C PRO A 118 -14.87 -4.69 -11.31
N CYS A 119 -13.95 -4.69 -10.35
CA CYS A 119 -13.91 -3.73 -9.26
C CYS A 119 -12.57 -2.98 -9.19
N TRP A 120 -12.63 -1.72 -8.80
CA TRP A 120 -11.45 -0.96 -8.42
C TRP A 120 -11.01 -1.38 -7.03
N TYR A 121 -9.72 -1.65 -6.86
CA TYR A 121 -9.15 -2.10 -5.60
C TYR A 121 -8.18 -1.06 -5.04
N LEU A 122 -8.34 -0.70 -3.76
CA LEU A 122 -7.46 0.20 -3.03
C LEU A 122 -6.67 -0.58 -1.98
N PRO A 123 -5.56 -1.24 -2.35
CA PRO A 123 -4.73 -1.97 -1.39
C PRO A 123 -4.04 -1.06 -0.37
N PHE A 124 -3.71 0.19 -0.73
CA PHE A 124 -2.99 1.11 0.15
C PHE A 124 -3.52 2.54 0.08
N ILE A 125 -3.84 3.07 1.25
CA ILE A 125 -3.98 4.51 1.47
C ILE A 125 -3.41 4.84 2.84
N ALA A 126 -2.52 5.83 2.90
CA ALA A 126 -1.99 6.32 4.16
C ALA A 126 -1.49 7.76 4.06
N VAL A 127 -1.33 8.36 5.24
CA VAL A 127 -0.70 9.66 5.43
C VAL A 127 0.36 9.50 6.50
N GLU A 128 1.52 10.12 6.29
CA GLU A 128 2.60 10.13 7.29
C GLU A 128 2.11 10.67 8.64
N PRO A 129 2.60 10.14 9.78
CA PRO A 129 2.05 10.44 11.09
C PRO A 129 1.93 11.94 11.42
N PHE A 130 2.95 12.75 11.08
CA PHE A 130 2.97 14.19 11.36
C PHE A 130 1.99 15.02 10.49
N SER A 131 1.38 14.40 9.49
CA SER A 131 0.46 15.04 8.54
C SER A 131 -0.96 14.47 8.59
N GLN A 132 -1.22 13.50 9.49
CA GLN A 132 -2.55 12.98 9.78
C GLN A 132 -3.46 14.04 10.43
N ASN A 133 -4.78 13.81 10.38
CA ASN A 133 -5.82 14.72 10.89
C ASN A 133 -5.83 16.13 10.28
N LYS A 134 -5.23 16.30 9.09
CA LYS A 134 -5.21 17.56 8.33
C LYS A 134 -6.10 17.54 7.09
N GLY A 135 -6.88 16.47 6.88
CA GLY A 135 -7.77 16.32 5.72
C GLY A 135 -7.13 15.65 4.48
N ILE A 136 -5.85 15.26 4.54
CA ILE A 136 -5.15 14.65 3.39
C ILE A 136 -5.80 13.32 2.96
N GLY A 137 -6.12 12.45 3.91
CA GLY A 137 -6.78 11.17 3.61
C GLY A 137 -8.17 11.33 2.98
N ASP A 138 -8.96 12.30 3.45
CA ASP A 138 -10.27 12.63 2.84
C ASP A 138 -10.10 13.19 1.43
N ALA A 139 -9.13 14.08 1.22
CA ALA A 139 -8.82 14.61 -0.11
C ALA A 139 -8.39 13.52 -1.09
N LEU A 140 -7.53 12.58 -0.66
CA LEU A 140 -7.11 11.42 -1.46
C LEU A 140 -8.30 10.53 -1.83
N MET A 141 -9.18 10.23 -0.87
CA MET A 141 -10.35 9.38 -1.09
C MET A 141 -11.39 10.03 -2.01
N ARG A 142 -11.57 11.35 -1.96
CA ARG A 142 -12.52 12.07 -2.83
C ARG A 142 -12.02 12.28 -4.27
N HIS A 143 -10.72 12.19 -4.49
CA HIS A 143 -10.12 12.44 -5.80
C HIS A 143 -10.31 11.27 -6.76
N ALA A 144 -10.30 10.05 -6.23
CA ALA A 144 -10.35 8.81 -6.98
C ALA A 144 -11.76 8.22 -7.05
#